data_AF-A0A949CCB9-F1
#
_entry.id   AF-A0A949CCB9-F1
#
_cell.length_a   1.000
_cell.length_b   1.000
_cell.length_c   1.000
_cell.angle_alpha   90.00
_cell.angle_beta   90.00
_cell.angle_gamma   90.00
#
_symmetry.space_group_name_H-M   'P 1'
#
loop_
_entity.id
_entity.type
_entity.pdbx_description
1 polymer ?
#
loop_
_entity_poly.entity_id
_entity_poly.type
_entity_poly.pdbx_seq_one_letter_code
_entity_poly.pdbx_strand_id
1 'polypeptide(L)'
;MKKLLILTLLSISSCMGMSCIPPSEYEKNTAQSYYDSFSATLVDVKKHEFLRKKFSCHYLPGDDIYSYKTFFGTKYILVRNREAITYLEQ
;
A
#
# COMPACT_ATOMS: atom_id res chain seq x y z
N MET A 1 50.45 -17.11 -24.05
CA MET A 1 49.11 -17.73 -24.18
C MET A 1 48.18 -17.11 -23.15
N LYS A 2 46.99 -16.70 -23.61
CA LYS A 2 45.91 -16.11 -22.81
C LYS A 2 45.40 -17.09 -21.74
N LYS A 3 44.95 -16.54 -20.60
CA LYS A 3 43.68 -16.82 -19.89
C LYS A 3 43.80 -16.15 -18.51
N LEU A 4 43.52 -14.85 -18.42
CA LEU A 4 42.19 -14.32 -18.09
C LEU A 4 41.70 -14.89 -16.74
N LEU A 5 42.20 -14.32 -15.64
CA LEU A 5 41.65 -14.52 -14.30
C LEU A 5 40.33 -13.74 -14.24
N ILE A 6 39.24 -14.51 -14.20
CA ILE A 6 37.87 -14.03 -14.29
C ILE A 6 37.55 -13.19 -13.05
N LEU A 7 37.41 -11.89 -13.31
CA LEU A 7 36.83 -10.87 -12.47
C LEU A 7 35.30 -11.06 -12.45
N THR A 8 34.75 -11.73 -11.45
CA THR A 8 33.33 -11.61 -11.09
C THR A 8 33.17 -11.86 -9.59
N LEU A 9 33.66 -10.93 -8.78
CA LEU A 9 33.23 -10.84 -7.38
C LEU A 9 31.82 -10.24 -7.40
N LEU A 10 30.84 -11.15 -7.36
CA LEU A 10 29.45 -11.00 -6.93
C LEU A 10 29.07 -9.59 -6.43
N SER A 11 28.80 -8.71 -7.37
CA SER A 11 27.84 -7.62 -7.18
C SER A 11 26.44 -8.23 -7.36
N ILE A 12 25.44 -7.69 -6.68
CA ILE A 12 24.01 -8.07 -6.68
C ILE A 12 23.62 -9.06 -5.56
N SER A 13 23.57 -8.56 -4.32
CA SER A 13 22.52 -9.01 -3.39
C SER A 13 22.17 -7.93 -2.36
N SER A 14 22.09 -6.68 -2.78
CA SER A 14 21.27 -5.69 -2.06
C SER A 14 19.82 -5.82 -2.49
N CYS A 15 19.22 -7.00 -2.27
CA CYS A 15 17.78 -7.10 -2.07
C CYS A 15 17.48 -6.47 -0.71
N MET A 16 17.53 -5.14 -0.62
CA MET A 16 16.82 -4.40 0.43
C MET A 16 15.33 -4.50 0.09
N GLY A 17 14.79 -5.71 0.19
CA GLY A 17 13.35 -5.91 0.27
C GLY A 17 12.94 -5.35 1.62
N MET A 18 12.44 -4.11 1.64
CA MET A 18 11.51 -3.71 2.68
C MET A 18 10.33 -4.66 2.56
N SER A 19 10.40 -5.80 3.26
CA SER A 19 9.28 -6.74 3.36
C SER A 19 8.15 -5.99 4.02
N CYS A 20 7.17 -5.61 3.22
CA CYS A 20 5.99 -5.00 3.78
C CYS A 20 5.21 -6.03 4.54
N ILE A 21 5.06 -5.76 5.83
CA ILE A 21 4.33 -6.60 6.75
C ILE A 21 2.89 -6.56 6.27
N PRO A 22 2.32 -7.66 5.76
CA PRO A 22 0.95 -7.65 5.30
C PRO A 22 0.03 -7.25 6.46
N PRO A 23 -1.09 -6.53 6.17
CA PRO A 23 -2.03 -6.17 7.22
C PRO A 23 -2.53 -7.42 7.94
N SER A 24 -2.60 -7.33 9.26
CA SER A 24 -3.17 -8.36 10.11
C SER A 24 -4.65 -8.59 9.77
N GLU A 25 -5.19 -9.75 10.16
CA GLU A 25 -6.60 -10.07 9.96
C GLU A 25 -7.51 -9.05 10.66
N TYR A 26 -7.12 -8.57 11.85
CA TYR A 26 -7.82 -7.51 12.56
C TYR A 26 -7.89 -6.22 11.74
N GLU A 27 -6.78 -5.78 11.15
CA GLU A 27 -6.74 -4.55 10.34
C GLU A 27 -7.58 -4.68 9.08
N LYS A 28 -7.55 -5.84 8.41
CA LYS A 28 -8.39 -6.11 7.24
C LYS A 28 -9.87 -6.08 7.58
N ASN A 29 -10.27 -6.76 8.65
CA ASN A 29 -11.66 -6.80 9.10
C ASN A 29 -12.16 -5.41 9.49
N THR A 30 -11.31 -4.61 10.14
CA THR A 30 -11.63 -3.23 10.49
C THR A 30 -11.74 -2.34 9.25
N ALA A 31 -10.80 -2.46 8.30
CA ALA A 31 -10.84 -1.75 7.02
C ALA A 31 -12.14 -2.04 6.25
N GLN A 32 -12.52 -3.32 6.20
CA GLN A 32 -13.72 -3.79 5.51
C GLN A 32 -14.98 -3.26 6.19
N SER A 33 -15.05 -3.36 7.53
CA SER A 33 -16.14 -2.79 8.31
C SER A 33 -16.30 -1.29 8.05
N TYR A 34 -15.20 -0.53 7.98
CA TYR A 34 -15.25 0.89 7.65
C TYR A 34 -15.71 1.16 6.22
N TYR A 35 -15.25 0.36 5.26
CA TYR A 35 -15.63 0.48 3.86
C TYR A 35 -17.13 0.23 3.65
N ASP A 36 -17.68 -0.76 4.36
CA ASP A 36 -19.09 -1.15 4.25
C ASP A 36 -20.02 -0.21 5.05
N SER A 37 -19.56 0.28 6.20
CA SER A 37 -20.39 1.04 7.14
C SER A 37 -20.44 2.54 6.86
N PHE A 38 -19.36 3.12 6.35
CA PHE A 38 -19.31 4.55 6.09
C PHE A 38 -19.69 4.87 4.65
N SER A 39 -20.24 6.06 4.42
CA SER A 39 -20.41 6.63 3.08
C SER A 39 -19.05 7.01 2.50
N ALA A 40 -18.28 5.99 2.13
CA ALA A 40 -16.94 6.11 1.61
C ALA A 40 -16.98 6.60 0.15
N THR A 41 -16.22 7.64 -0.16
CA THR A 41 -16.18 8.26 -1.49
C THR A 41 -14.86 7.96 -2.17
N LEU A 42 -14.93 7.48 -3.41
CA LEU A 42 -13.75 7.23 -4.23
C LEU A 42 -12.94 8.52 -4.41
N VAL A 43 -11.63 8.43 -4.15
CA VAL A 43 -10.68 9.53 -4.27
C VAL A 43 -10.03 9.48 -5.65
N ASP A 44 -9.91 10.64 -6.30
CA ASP A 44 -9.10 10.77 -7.51
C ASP A 44 -7.60 10.69 -7.15
N VAL A 45 -7.07 9.47 -7.20
CA VAL A 45 -5.70 9.15 -6.79
C VAL A 45 -4.65 9.97 -7.59
N LYS A 46 -4.95 10.39 -8.83
CA LYS A 46 -4.03 11.21 -9.64
C LYS A 46 -3.81 12.60 -9.04
N LYS A 47 -4.80 13.13 -8.31
CA LYS A 47 -4.71 14.43 -7.62
C LYS A 47 -4.07 14.31 -6.23
N HIS A 48 -3.95 13.10 -5.69
CA HIS A 48 -3.53 12.86 -4.32
C HIS A 48 -2.39 11.82 -4.24
N GLU A 49 -1.30 12.06 -4.97
CA GLU A 49 -0.13 11.16 -5.00
C GLU A 49 0.43 10.85 -3.61
N PHE A 50 0.31 11.79 -2.65
CA PHE A 50 0.72 11.56 -1.27
C PHE A 50 -0.02 10.39 -0.60
N LEU A 51 -1.27 10.10 -0.98
CA LEU A 51 -2.03 8.98 -0.42
C LEU A 51 -1.44 7.64 -0.87
N ARG A 52 -1.01 7.55 -2.13
CA ARG A 52 -0.27 6.37 -2.61
C ARG A 52 1.00 6.15 -1.78
N LYS A 53 1.73 7.23 -1.48
CA LYS A 53 2.92 7.18 -0.62
C LYS A 53 2.58 6.78 0.82
N LYS A 54 1.45 7.23 1.37
CA LYS A 54 1.01 6.85 2.73
C LYS A 54 0.63 5.37 2.83
N PHE A 55 -0.11 4.84 1.85
CA PHE A 55 -0.34 3.40 1.77
C PHE A 55 0.92 2.61 1.37
N SER A 56 1.95 3.33 0.93
CA SER A 56 3.30 2.83 0.70
C SER A 56 3.24 1.55 -0.14
N CYS A 57 3.88 0.50 0.34
CA CYS A 57 3.97 -0.80 -0.28
C CYS A 57 2.70 -1.67 -0.24
N HIS A 58 1.64 -1.25 0.44
CA HIS A 58 0.34 -1.94 0.32
C HIS A 58 -0.37 -1.56 -0.98
N TYR A 59 -0.10 -0.35 -1.48
CA TYR A 59 -0.67 0.15 -2.71
C TYR A 59 -0.06 -0.53 -3.93
N LEU A 60 -0.91 -1.07 -4.80
CA LEU A 60 -0.55 -1.58 -6.12
C LEU A 60 -1.22 -0.73 -7.21
N PRO A 61 -0.62 -0.63 -8.42
CA PRO A 61 -1.28 0.00 -9.56
C PRO A 61 -2.63 -0.67 -9.85
N GLY A 62 -3.70 0.13 -9.88
CA GLY A 62 -5.08 -0.36 -10.05
C GLY A 62 -5.90 -0.42 -8.76
N ASP A 63 -5.27 -0.22 -7.60
CA ASP A 63 -6.00 -0.06 -6.35
C ASP A 63 -6.76 1.27 -6.30
N ASP A 64 -7.93 1.22 -5.68
CA ASP A 64 -8.75 2.38 -5.38
C ASP A 64 -8.48 2.86 -3.96
N ILE A 65 -8.59 4.18 -3.75
CA ILE A 65 -8.55 4.77 -2.42
C ILE A 65 -9.87 5.43 -2.16
N TYR A 66 -10.51 5.08 -1.06
CA TYR A 66 -11.74 5.70 -0.61
C TYR A 66 -11.47 6.59 0.60
N SER A 67 -12.25 7.65 0.73
CA SER A 67 -12.20 8.56 1.87
C SER A 67 -13.52 8.49 2.64
N TYR A 68 -13.44 8.61 3.96
CA TYR A 68 -14.61 8.71 4.82
C TYR A 68 -14.37 9.76 5.90
N LYS A 69 -15.46 10.37 6.39
CA LYS A 69 -15.39 11.39 7.44
C LYS A 69 -15.63 10.75 8.79
N THR A 70 -14.78 11.07 9.75
CA THR A 70 -14.98 10.79 11.17
C THR A 70 -15.02 12.10 11.94
N PHE A 71 -15.33 12.02 13.24
CA PHE A 71 -15.28 13.19 14.13
C PHE A 71 -13.89 13.84 14.16
N PHE A 72 -12.83 13.06 13.95
CA PHE A 72 -11.44 13.50 13.99
C PHE A 72 -10.86 13.88 12.61
N GLY A 73 -11.71 14.00 11.58
CA GLY A 73 -11.31 14.45 10.25
C GLY A 73 -11.56 13.42 9.14
N THR A 74 -10.83 13.54 8.04
CA THR A 74 -10.96 12.63 6.89
C THR A 74 -9.96 11.49 7.01
N LYS A 75 -10.45 10.26 6.93
CA LYS A 75 -9.67 9.03 6.94
C LYS A 75 -9.76 8.34 5.59
N TYR A 76 -8.88 7.38 5.34
CA TYR A 76 -8.74 6.75 4.02
C TYR A 76 -8.66 5.24 4.12
N ILE A 77 -9.16 4.56 3.09
CA ILE A 77 -9.19 3.09 2.96
C ILE A 77 -8.60 2.73 1.61
N LEU A 78 -7.67 1.77 1.59
CA LEU A 78 -7.15 1.18 0.36
C LEU A 78 -8.03 -0.02 -0.01
N VAL A 79 -8.54 -0.04 -1.23
CA VAL A 79 -9.46 -1.08 -1.72
C VAL A 79 -8.89 -1.69 -3.00
N ARG A 80 -8.92 -3.02 -3.09
CA ARG A 80 -8.51 -3.77 -4.27
C ARG A 80 -9.61 -4.74 -4.63
N ASN A 81 -10.09 -4.69 -5.88
CA ASN A 81 -11.15 -5.58 -6.37
C ASN A 81 -12.41 -5.59 -5.46
N ARG A 82 -12.78 -4.43 -4.90
CA ARG A 82 -13.89 -4.24 -3.94
C ARG A 82 -13.67 -4.83 -2.54
N GLU A 83 -12.45 -5.27 -2.23
CA GLU A 83 -12.07 -5.71 -0.89
C GLU A 83 -11.16 -4.67 -0.22
N ALA A 84 -11.46 -4.30 1.02
CA ALA A 84 -10.64 -3.38 1.78
C ALA A 84 -9.35 -4.08 2.26
N ILE A 85 -8.20 -3.50 1.91
CA ILE A 85 -6.89 -4.06 2.21
C ILE A 85 -6.35 -3.52 3.54
N THR A 86 -6.46 -2.22 3.77
CA THR A 86 -6.02 -1.53 4.98
C THR A 86 -6.62 -0.13 5.03
N TYR A 87 -6.41 0.59 6.13
CA TYR A 87 -6.92 1.93 6.36
C TYR A 87 -5.87 2.83 7.03
N LEU A 88 -6.06 4.15 6.95
CA LEU A 88 -5.21 5.14 7.58
C LEU A 88 -6.02 6.00 8.54
N GLU A 89 -5.78 5.82 9.83
CA GLU A 89 -6.20 6.72 10.88
C GLU A 89 -5.09 7.78 11.09
N GLN A 90 -5.35 9.02 10.68
CA GLN A 90 -4.47 10.15 11.01
C GLN A 90 -4.46 10.48 12.49
#